data_AF-A0A966ME04-F1
#
_entry.id   AF-A0A966ME04-F1
#
_cell.length_a   1.000
_cell.length_b   1.000
_cell.length_c   1.000
_cell.angle_alpha   90.00
_cell.angle_beta   90.00
_cell.angle_gamma   90.00
#
_symmetry.space_group_name_H-M   'P 1'
#
loop_
_entity.id
_entity.type
_entity.pdbx_description
1 polymer ?
#
loop_
_entity_poly.entity_id
_entity_poly.type
_entity_poly.pdbx_seq_one_letter_code
_entity_poly.pdbx_strand_id
1 'polypeptide(L)'
;MSAPKTLFDKIWNAHVVHQQKDGTCLIYIDRHLVHEVTSPQAFEGLRNAGRSVRAPNRTLAVADHNIPTTDRSVGIEDEESRIQVEALEKNAADFGVPYFAMDDIRQGIVHVIGPEQGFTLPGMTIVCGDSHTATHGAFGALAFGIGTSEVEHVLATQTLIQKPAKNMRITVDGTLADGVTAKDVILAIIGKIGTAGGTGHVIEFAGSVIRGFSMEGRMTVCNMAIEAGARAGMIAPDQTTYDYLANRPMTPKGENWDRAVAYWKTLPSDANARYDVEITLAAEDIAPTVTWGTSPEDALAITGSVPLPDQEKDASKRA
;
A
#
# COMPACT_ATOMS: atom_id res chain seq x y z
N MET A 1 -10.50 29.81 10.72
CA MET A 1 -10.59 28.35 10.53
C MET A 1 -9.50 27.95 9.55
N SER A 2 -8.73 26.89 9.81
CA SER A 2 -7.77 26.36 8.83
C SER A 2 -8.51 25.92 7.56
N ALA A 3 -7.85 26.00 6.41
CA ALA A 3 -8.42 25.50 5.16
C ALA A 3 -8.79 24.00 5.28
N PRO A 4 -9.91 23.54 4.69
CA PRO A 4 -10.26 22.12 4.64
C PRO A 4 -9.15 21.29 4.00
N LYS A 5 -8.84 20.13 4.58
CA LYS A 5 -7.75 19.24 4.16
C LYS A 5 -8.26 17.87 3.75
N THR A 6 -7.65 17.29 2.72
CA THR A 6 -7.84 15.88 2.37
C THR A 6 -7.20 14.97 3.41
N LEU A 7 -7.52 13.67 3.38
CA LEU A 7 -6.87 12.65 4.20
C LEU A 7 -5.35 12.63 3.97
N PHE A 8 -4.94 12.71 2.70
CA PHE A 8 -3.54 12.82 2.32
C PHE A 8 -2.90 14.07 2.93
N ASP A 9 -3.52 15.25 2.79
CA ASP A 9 -2.95 16.49 3.34
C ASP A 9 -2.80 16.42 4.86
N LYS A 10 -3.75 15.81 5.57
CA LYS A 10 -3.69 15.64 7.02
C LYS A 10 -2.49 14.80 7.42
N ILE A 11 -2.32 13.65 6.76
CA ILE A 11 -1.22 12.72 7.07
C ILE A 11 0.11 13.32 6.63
N TRP A 12 0.23 13.80 5.40
CA TRP A 12 1.44 14.44 4.89
C TRP A 12 1.93 15.55 5.83
N ASN A 13 1.05 16.51 6.16
CA ASN A 13 1.41 17.65 7.00
C ASN A 13 1.82 17.25 8.42
N ALA A 14 1.27 16.15 8.96
CA ALA A 14 1.66 15.64 10.27
C ALA A 14 3.07 15.00 10.27
N HIS A 15 3.58 14.59 9.10
CA HIS A 15 4.84 13.86 8.97
C HIS A 15 5.98 14.67 8.37
N VAL A 16 5.74 15.90 7.87
CA VAL A 16 6.82 16.79 7.40
C VAL A 16 7.70 17.20 8.59
N VAL A 17 8.96 16.79 8.56
CA VAL A 17 10.01 17.17 9.52
C VAL A 17 10.67 18.48 9.11
N HIS A 18 10.95 18.62 7.82
CA HIS A 18 11.59 19.80 7.25
C HIS A 18 11.13 20.00 5.80
N GLN A 19 10.98 21.25 5.37
CA GLN A 19 10.69 21.61 3.98
C GLN A 19 11.77 22.54 3.46
N GLN A 20 12.35 22.15 2.32
CA GLN A 20 13.33 22.94 1.58
C GLN A 20 12.63 24.03 0.76
N LYS A 21 13.40 25.03 0.31
CA LYS A 21 12.87 26.18 -0.45
C LYS A 21 12.21 25.80 -1.78
N ASP A 22 12.62 24.70 -2.38
CA ASP A 22 12.08 24.19 -3.65
C ASP A 22 10.80 23.33 -3.47
N GLY A 23 10.31 23.21 -2.22
CA GLY A 23 9.14 22.42 -1.87
C GLY A 23 9.44 20.95 -1.56
N THR A 24 10.69 20.50 -1.68
CA THR A 24 11.10 19.15 -1.28
C THR A 24 11.01 18.99 0.24
N CYS A 25 10.36 17.93 0.72
CA CYS A 25 10.17 17.66 2.14
C CYS A 25 11.03 16.48 2.60
N LEU A 26 11.55 16.58 3.82
CA LEU A 26 11.95 15.42 4.61
C LEU A 26 10.73 15.00 5.43
N ILE A 27 10.22 13.79 5.20
CA ILE A 27 9.09 13.23 5.95
C ILE A 27 9.55 12.13 6.90
N TYR A 28 8.87 11.99 8.02
CA TYR A 28 9.08 10.90 8.96
C TYR A 28 8.33 9.64 8.51
N ILE A 29 8.95 8.47 8.71
CA ILE A 29 8.40 7.16 8.36
C ILE A 29 8.05 6.39 9.64
N ASP A 30 6.77 6.10 9.85
CA ASP A 30 6.31 5.41 11.07
C ASP A 30 6.66 3.94 11.08
N ARG A 31 6.52 3.28 9.94
CA ARG A 31 6.66 1.84 9.78
C ARG A 31 7.37 1.50 8.48
N HIS A 32 8.26 0.51 8.57
CA HIS A 32 9.01 -0.02 7.45
C HIS A 32 8.79 -1.53 7.40
N LEU A 33 8.32 -2.05 6.27
CA LEU A 33 8.29 -3.48 6.01
C LEU A 33 9.49 -3.83 5.14
N VAL A 34 10.14 -4.96 5.41
CA VAL A 34 11.27 -5.45 4.60
C VAL A 34 11.10 -6.93 4.29
N HIS A 35 11.61 -7.31 3.13
CA HIS A 35 11.58 -8.68 2.62
C HIS A 35 12.92 -9.03 1.97
N GLU A 36 13.11 -10.29 1.61
CA GLU A 36 14.38 -10.90 1.22
C GLU A 36 14.94 -10.41 -0.11
N VAL A 37 14.10 -9.86 -0.99
CA VAL A 37 14.53 -9.48 -2.34
C VAL A 37 15.24 -8.12 -2.37
N THR A 38 14.67 -7.12 -1.69
CA THR A 38 15.10 -5.71 -1.84
C THR A 38 15.92 -5.19 -0.66
N SER A 39 15.85 -5.85 0.50
CA SER A 39 16.53 -5.40 1.72
C SER A 39 17.99 -5.84 1.91
N PRO A 40 18.52 -6.94 1.33
CA PRO A 40 19.88 -7.39 1.63
C PRO A 40 20.96 -6.33 1.38
N GLN A 41 20.90 -5.64 0.24
CA GLN A 41 21.86 -4.60 -0.11
C GLN A 41 21.79 -3.40 0.86
N ALA A 42 20.59 -3.06 1.35
CA ALA A 42 20.42 -1.97 2.31
C ALA A 42 21.08 -2.30 3.66
N PHE A 43 20.92 -3.53 4.15
CA PHE A 43 21.59 -3.99 5.37
C PHE A 43 23.11 -4.08 5.20
N GLU A 44 23.59 -4.51 4.03
CA GLU A 44 25.02 -4.48 3.71
C GLU A 44 25.58 -3.05 3.70
N GLY A 45 24.86 -2.09 3.10
CA GLY A 45 25.22 -0.67 3.12
C GLY A 45 25.39 -0.11 4.52
N LEU A 46 24.45 -0.42 5.43
CA LEU A 46 24.58 -0.07 6.85
C LEU A 46 25.84 -0.66 7.49
N ARG A 47 26.09 -1.96 7.26
CA ARG A 47 27.24 -2.67 7.82
C ARG A 47 28.55 -2.05 7.34
N ASN A 48 28.68 -1.80 6.05
CA ASN A 48 29.86 -1.19 5.43
C ASN A 48 30.10 0.24 5.93
N ALA A 49 29.02 0.98 6.22
CA ALA A 49 29.09 2.33 6.79
C ALA A 49 29.24 2.35 8.32
N GLY A 50 29.27 1.20 9.00
CA GLY A 50 29.32 1.11 10.46
C GLY A 50 28.07 1.68 11.16
N ARG A 51 26.90 1.60 10.52
CA ARG A 51 25.62 2.12 11.01
C ARG A 51 24.75 1.01 11.57
N SER A 52 23.94 1.34 12.57
CA SER A 52 22.85 0.48 13.05
C SER A 52 21.52 0.89 12.42
N VAL A 53 20.52 0.00 12.48
CA VAL A 53 19.13 0.38 12.23
C VAL A 53 18.68 1.36 13.31
N ARG A 54 18.10 2.49 12.91
CA ARG A 54 17.76 3.61 13.80
C ARG A 54 16.58 3.31 14.73
N ALA A 55 15.57 2.58 14.25
CA ALA A 55 14.44 2.16 15.07
C ALA A 55 13.99 0.72 14.71
N PRO A 56 14.70 -0.32 15.19
CA PRO A 56 14.43 -1.71 14.79
C PRO A 56 12.98 -2.14 15.03
N ASN A 57 12.36 -1.73 16.15
CA ASN A 57 10.96 -2.05 16.47
C ASN A 57 9.91 -1.35 15.57
N ARG A 58 10.33 -0.46 14.67
CA ARG A 58 9.48 0.15 13.63
C ARG A 58 9.69 -0.49 12.26
N THR A 59 10.58 -1.47 12.18
CA THR A 59 10.79 -2.30 11.00
C THR A 59 10.26 -3.70 11.29
N LEU A 60 9.61 -4.33 10.32
CA LEU A 60 9.16 -5.71 10.41
C LEU A 60 9.60 -6.46 9.16
N ALA A 61 10.30 -7.58 9.38
CA ALA A 61 10.82 -8.44 8.34
C ALA A 61 9.95 -9.69 8.18
N VAL A 62 9.74 -10.11 6.94
CA VAL A 62 9.13 -11.39 6.59
C VAL A 62 9.72 -11.85 5.26
N ALA A 63 9.93 -13.14 5.10
CA ALA A 63 10.26 -13.71 3.79
C ALA A 63 8.96 -14.16 3.11
N ASP A 64 8.70 -13.75 1.88
CA ASP A 64 7.44 -14.08 1.18
C ASP A 64 7.53 -14.25 -0.35
N HIS A 65 8.56 -13.76 -1.03
CA HIS A 65 8.73 -13.90 -2.49
C HIS A 65 9.37 -15.23 -2.90
N ASN A 66 10.30 -15.74 -2.10
CA ASN A 66 11.15 -16.89 -2.39
C ASN A 66 10.81 -18.12 -1.53
N ILE A 67 9.57 -18.18 -1.05
CA ILE A 67 9.08 -19.28 -0.21
C ILE A 67 8.41 -20.35 -1.08
N PRO A 68 8.78 -21.64 -0.95
CA PRO A 68 8.13 -22.72 -1.67
C PRO A 68 6.62 -22.78 -1.41
N THR A 69 5.85 -22.94 -2.49
CA THR A 69 4.40 -23.15 -2.44
C THR A 69 4.02 -24.61 -2.16
N THR A 70 4.99 -25.52 -2.21
CA THR A 70 4.84 -26.95 -1.95
C THR A 70 5.48 -27.33 -0.61
N ASP A 71 5.90 -28.59 -0.41
CA ASP A 71 6.38 -29.10 0.87
C ASP A 71 7.54 -28.26 1.44
N ARG A 72 7.26 -27.47 2.48
CA ARG A 72 8.25 -26.60 3.13
C ARG A 72 9.19 -27.35 4.07
N SER A 73 8.91 -28.62 4.40
CA SER A 73 9.69 -29.38 5.38
C SER A 73 11.10 -29.71 4.89
N VAL A 74 11.33 -29.67 3.58
CA VAL A 74 12.64 -29.89 2.95
C VAL A 74 13.48 -28.62 2.79
N GLY A 75 12.95 -27.46 3.21
CA GLY A 75 13.60 -26.16 3.04
C GLY A 75 13.42 -25.58 1.63
N ILE A 76 14.37 -24.75 1.20
CA ILE A 76 14.36 -24.08 -0.11
C ILE A 76 15.42 -24.74 -1.01
N GLU A 77 14.96 -25.45 -2.06
CA GLU A 77 15.85 -26.17 -2.99
C GLU A 77 16.63 -25.23 -3.91
N ASP A 78 15.99 -24.16 -4.37
CA ASP A 78 16.64 -23.14 -5.22
C ASP A 78 17.69 -22.36 -4.42
N GLU A 79 18.94 -22.41 -4.89
CA GLU A 79 20.08 -21.88 -4.15
C GLU A 79 19.99 -20.36 -3.98
N GLU A 80 19.56 -19.63 -5.02
CA GLU A 80 19.45 -18.18 -4.99
C GLU A 80 18.36 -17.73 -4.01
N SER A 81 17.19 -18.36 -4.08
CA SER A 81 16.08 -18.16 -3.16
C SER A 81 16.50 -18.40 -1.71
N ARG A 82 17.20 -19.52 -1.46
CA ARG A 82 17.69 -19.87 -0.12
C ARG A 82 18.65 -18.83 0.42
N ILE A 83 19.62 -18.38 -0.38
CA ILE A 83 20.60 -17.35 0.02
C ILE A 83 19.90 -16.03 0.39
N GLN A 84 18.88 -15.61 -0.36
CA GLN A 84 18.16 -14.38 -0.06
C GLN A 84 17.41 -14.47 1.28
N VAL A 85 16.73 -15.59 1.54
CA VAL A 85 16.01 -15.82 2.81
C VAL A 85 16.96 -15.90 4.00
N GLU A 86 18.06 -16.66 3.87
CA GLU A 86 19.11 -16.75 4.90
C GLU A 86 19.76 -15.39 5.17
N ALA A 87 19.96 -14.57 4.13
CA ALA A 87 20.48 -13.22 4.26
C ALA A 87 19.51 -12.32 5.05
N LEU A 88 18.19 -12.40 4.78
CA LEU A 88 17.19 -11.67 5.54
C LEU A 88 17.19 -12.09 7.01
N GLU A 89 17.17 -13.38 7.30
CA GLU A 89 17.20 -13.92 8.67
C GLU A 89 18.44 -13.42 9.43
N LYS A 90 19.62 -13.56 8.82
CA LYS A 90 20.87 -13.08 9.40
C LYS A 90 20.86 -11.57 9.62
N ASN A 91 20.39 -10.80 8.64
CA ASN A 91 20.32 -9.34 8.76
C ASN A 91 19.33 -8.92 9.86
N ALA A 92 18.18 -9.57 9.95
CA ALA A 92 17.21 -9.28 11.00
C ALA A 92 17.80 -9.55 12.39
N ALA A 93 18.51 -10.66 12.56
CA ALA A 93 19.22 -10.98 13.80
C ALA A 93 20.35 -9.98 14.13
N ASP A 94 21.24 -9.70 13.16
CA ASP A 94 22.39 -8.78 13.32
C ASP A 94 21.95 -7.37 13.75
N PHE A 95 20.83 -6.89 13.20
CA PHE A 95 20.33 -5.53 13.40
C PHE A 95 19.15 -5.42 14.40
N GLY A 96 18.74 -6.54 14.99
CA GLY A 96 17.65 -6.59 15.97
C GLY A 96 16.27 -6.24 15.41
N VAL A 97 16.03 -6.51 14.12
CA VAL A 97 14.74 -6.29 13.46
C VAL A 97 13.81 -7.48 13.73
N PRO A 98 12.57 -7.26 14.20
CA PRO A 98 11.56 -8.31 14.30
C PRO A 98 11.37 -9.06 12.97
N TYR A 99 11.40 -10.39 13.00
CA TYR A 99 11.30 -11.26 11.83
C TYR A 99 10.29 -12.37 12.06
N PHE A 100 9.42 -12.59 11.07
CA PHE A 100 8.60 -13.81 10.99
C PHE A 100 9.30 -14.82 10.08
N ALA A 101 9.87 -15.84 10.71
CA ALA A 101 10.56 -16.93 10.04
C ALA A 101 9.59 -17.78 9.21
N MET A 102 10.15 -18.56 8.27
CA MET A 102 9.37 -19.41 7.36
C MET A 102 8.46 -20.42 8.08
N ASP A 103 8.83 -20.85 9.27
CA ASP A 103 8.08 -21.79 10.13
C ASP A 103 7.15 -21.08 11.14
N ASP A 104 7.13 -19.75 11.18
CA ASP A 104 6.20 -18.98 11.98
C ASP A 104 4.80 -19.02 11.35
N ILE A 105 3.77 -19.35 12.14
CA ILE A 105 2.37 -19.38 11.68
C ILE A 105 1.87 -18.02 11.14
N ARG A 106 2.54 -16.93 11.53
CA ARG A 106 2.24 -15.57 11.09
C ARG A 106 2.93 -15.20 9.77
N GLN A 107 3.84 -16.03 9.28
CA GLN A 107 4.48 -15.80 7.99
C GLN A 107 3.43 -15.83 6.87
N GLY A 108 3.54 -14.86 5.97
CA GLY A 108 2.63 -14.67 4.86
C GLY A 108 3.06 -13.48 4.02
N ILE A 109 2.23 -13.08 3.06
CA ILE A 109 2.53 -11.96 2.17
C ILE A 109 2.73 -10.68 2.98
N VAL A 110 3.79 -9.92 2.70
CA VAL A 110 4.22 -8.74 3.47
C VAL A 110 3.12 -7.69 3.68
N HIS A 111 2.25 -7.52 2.68
CA HIS A 111 1.13 -6.57 2.74
C HIS A 111 -0.11 -7.09 3.48
N VAL A 112 -0.14 -8.38 3.80
CA VAL A 112 -1.21 -9.04 4.56
C VAL A 112 -0.81 -9.15 6.04
N ILE A 113 0.43 -9.56 6.32
CA ILE A 113 0.91 -9.74 7.70
C ILE A 113 0.95 -8.42 8.47
N GLY A 114 1.26 -7.29 7.83
CA GLY A 114 1.24 -5.99 8.49
C GLY A 114 -0.11 -5.67 9.14
N PRO A 115 -1.21 -5.66 8.37
CA PRO A 115 -2.58 -5.53 8.90
C PRO A 115 -2.98 -6.61 9.91
N GLU A 116 -2.71 -7.89 9.62
CA GLU A 116 -3.11 -9.01 10.50
C GLU A 116 -2.46 -8.94 11.88
N GLN A 117 -1.22 -8.45 11.94
CA GLN A 117 -0.52 -8.22 13.20
C GLN A 117 -0.90 -6.89 13.85
N GLY A 118 -1.57 -5.97 13.15
CA GLY A 118 -1.86 -4.63 13.65
C GLY A 118 -0.64 -3.70 13.59
N PHE A 119 0.33 -3.99 12.73
CA PHE A 119 1.48 -3.13 12.46
C PHE A 119 1.09 -1.94 11.56
N THR A 120 0.09 -2.14 10.70
CA THR A 120 -0.54 -1.12 9.87
C THR A 120 -1.68 -0.45 10.64
N LEU A 121 -1.55 0.85 10.92
CA LEU A 121 -2.58 1.63 11.62
C LEU A 121 -2.93 2.90 10.85
N PRO A 122 -4.15 3.44 11.04
CA PRO A 122 -4.55 4.70 10.41
C PRO A 122 -3.66 5.87 10.81
N GLY A 123 -3.43 6.76 9.84
CA GLY A 123 -2.66 7.98 10.02
C GLY A 123 -1.16 7.82 9.88
N MET A 124 -0.66 6.62 9.59
CA MET A 124 0.78 6.35 9.49
C MET A 124 1.35 6.66 8.11
N THR A 125 2.66 6.92 8.05
CA THR A 125 3.48 6.73 6.84
C THR A 125 4.14 5.34 6.85
N ILE A 126 3.92 4.55 5.79
CA ILE A 126 4.39 3.16 5.70
C ILE A 126 5.12 2.94 4.38
N VAL A 127 6.30 2.32 4.44
CA VAL A 127 7.09 2.03 3.23
C VAL A 127 7.59 0.60 3.23
N CYS A 128 7.86 0.07 2.03
CA CYS A 128 8.51 -1.21 1.79
C CYS A 128 9.25 -1.14 0.45
N GLY A 129 10.23 -2.03 0.24
CA GLY A 129 10.85 -2.23 -1.07
C GLY A 129 9.93 -2.84 -2.13
N ASP A 130 8.64 -3.04 -1.82
CA ASP A 130 7.63 -3.61 -2.70
C ASP A 130 6.66 -2.54 -3.23
N SER A 131 6.30 -2.62 -4.52
CA SER A 131 5.40 -1.67 -5.18
C SER A 131 3.99 -1.64 -4.59
N HIS A 132 3.48 -2.78 -4.13
CA HIS A 132 2.12 -2.97 -3.66
C HIS A 132 1.91 -2.58 -2.20
N THR A 133 2.90 -1.88 -1.61
CA THR A 133 2.78 -1.20 -0.31
C THR A 133 1.56 -0.29 -0.23
N ALA A 134 1.05 0.20 -1.37
CA ALA A 134 -0.20 0.93 -1.47
C ALA A 134 -1.39 0.22 -0.79
N THR A 135 -1.37 -1.12 -0.67
CA THR A 135 -2.36 -1.92 0.06
C THR A 135 -2.69 -1.38 1.45
N HIS A 136 -1.67 -0.91 2.19
CA HIS A 136 -1.85 -0.42 3.55
C HIS A 136 -2.66 0.87 3.64
N GLY A 137 -2.82 1.60 2.54
CA GLY A 137 -3.67 2.79 2.51
C GLY A 137 -5.16 2.50 2.64
N ALA A 138 -5.59 1.24 2.52
CA ALA A 138 -6.92 0.79 2.89
C ALA A 138 -7.29 1.11 4.36
N PHE A 139 -6.27 1.29 5.21
CA PHE A 139 -6.40 1.63 6.63
C PHE A 139 -6.33 3.15 6.88
N GLY A 140 -6.31 3.97 5.84
CA GLY A 140 -6.07 5.41 5.96
C GLY A 140 -4.63 5.74 6.34
N ALA A 141 -3.67 4.96 5.85
CA ALA A 141 -2.25 5.25 5.94
C ALA A 141 -1.72 5.79 4.61
N LEU A 142 -0.70 6.65 4.63
CA LEU A 142 0.04 7.01 3.43
C LEU A 142 1.14 5.96 3.21
N ALA A 143 0.88 5.02 2.31
CA ALA A 143 1.73 3.86 2.12
C ALA A 143 2.18 3.70 0.67
N PHE A 144 3.49 3.54 0.45
CA PHE A 144 4.06 3.49 -0.90
C PHE A 144 5.38 2.72 -0.98
N GLY A 145 5.64 2.12 -2.14
CA GLY A 145 6.89 1.41 -2.42
C GLY A 145 8.08 2.36 -2.58
N ILE A 146 9.26 1.89 -2.18
CA ILE A 146 10.51 2.65 -2.23
C ILE A 146 11.64 1.82 -2.86
N GLY A 147 12.66 2.49 -3.41
CA GLY A 147 13.82 1.81 -3.98
C GLY A 147 14.81 1.31 -2.93
N THR A 148 15.73 0.42 -3.29
CA THR A 148 16.74 -0.15 -2.38
C THR A 148 17.58 0.90 -1.65
N SER A 149 17.98 1.99 -2.33
CA SER A 149 18.72 3.09 -1.68
C SER A 149 17.86 3.84 -0.64
N GLU A 150 16.56 3.95 -0.88
CA GLU A 150 15.61 4.53 0.08
C GLU A 150 15.38 3.59 1.26
N VAL A 151 15.36 2.26 1.05
CA VAL A 151 15.29 1.25 2.13
C VAL A 151 16.45 1.46 3.11
N GLU A 152 17.69 1.58 2.63
CA GLU A 152 18.84 1.89 3.49
C GLU A 152 18.63 3.21 4.24
N HIS A 153 18.18 4.24 3.54
CA HIS A 153 17.97 5.56 4.13
C HIS A 153 16.93 5.54 5.26
N VAL A 154 15.82 4.81 5.09
CA VAL A 154 14.81 4.62 6.12
C VAL A 154 15.39 3.84 7.28
N LEU A 155 16.11 2.75 7.04
CA LEU A 155 16.75 1.98 8.11
C LEU A 155 17.75 2.83 8.90
N ALA A 156 18.48 3.73 8.25
CA ALA A 156 19.47 4.60 8.88
C ALA A 156 18.87 5.80 9.63
N THR A 157 17.71 6.32 9.20
CA THR A 157 17.22 7.65 9.63
C THR A 157 15.78 7.71 10.10
N GLN A 158 14.94 6.75 9.71
CA GLN A 158 13.47 6.81 9.84
C GLN A 158 12.82 8.00 9.11
N THR A 159 13.48 8.50 8.07
CA THR A 159 12.97 9.60 7.25
C THR A 159 13.12 9.28 5.77
N LEU A 160 12.42 10.03 4.92
CA LEU A 160 12.59 10.02 3.47
C LEU A 160 12.45 11.42 2.88
N ILE A 161 13.21 11.68 1.83
CA ILE A 161 13.07 12.89 1.02
C ILE A 161 11.98 12.62 -0.02
N GLN A 162 10.91 13.41 -0.01
CA GLN A 162 9.78 13.27 -0.92
C GLN A 162 9.26 14.66 -1.34
N LYS A 163 8.67 14.74 -2.54
CA LYS A 163 7.82 15.87 -2.93
C LYS A 163 6.36 15.48 -2.71
N PRO A 164 5.48 16.41 -2.26
CA PRO A 164 4.07 16.10 -2.11
C PRO A 164 3.46 15.75 -3.46
N ALA A 165 2.72 14.64 -3.51
CA ALA A 165 1.90 14.28 -4.64
C ALA A 165 0.66 15.19 -4.72
N LYS A 166 0.01 15.18 -5.88
CA LYS A 166 -1.32 15.79 -6.05
C LYS A 166 -2.42 14.90 -5.48
N ASN A 167 -3.55 15.49 -5.16
CA ASN A 167 -4.72 14.79 -4.62
C ASN A 167 -5.67 14.40 -5.75
N MET A 168 -6.00 13.11 -5.86
CA MET A 168 -7.04 12.61 -6.75
C MET A 168 -8.14 11.93 -5.95
N ARG A 169 -9.41 12.16 -6.27
CA ARG A 169 -10.54 11.44 -5.67
C ARG A 169 -11.25 10.59 -6.71
N ILE A 170 -11.48 9.34 -6.39
CA ILE A 170 -12.34 8.45 -7.18
C ILE A 170 -13.51 8.03 -6.31
N THR A 171 -14.71 8.47 -6.67
CA THR A 171 -15.95 8.19 -5.95
C THR A 171 -16.75 7.11 -6.68
N VAL A 172 -17.09 6.04 -5.98
CA VAL A 172 -17.98 4.97 -6.47
C VAL A 172 -19.21 4.90 -5.57
N ASP A 173 -20.34 5.38 -6.08
CA ASP A 173 -21.63 5.42 -5.38
C ASP A 173 -22.65 4.52 -6.07
N GLY A 174 -23.62 4.02 -5.31
CA GLY A 174 -24.68 3.14 -5.80
C GLY A 174 -24.65 1.75 -5.14
N THR A 175 -25.32 0.80 -5.78
CA THR A 175 -25.36 -0.62 -5.36
C THR A 175 -24.74 -1.51 -6.43
N LEU A 176 -23.75 -2.32 -6.05
CA LEU A 176 -23.14 -3.30 -6.95
C LEU A 176 -24.13 -4.42 -7.26
N ALA A 177 -24.12 -4.92 -8.49
CA ALA A 177 -24.87 -6.11 -8.88
C ALA A 177 -24.29 -7.38 -8.23
N ASP A 178 -25.10 -8.43 -8.14
CA ASP A 178 -24.68 -9.72 -7.61
C ASP A 178 -23.46 -10.27 -8.36
N GLY A 179 -22.46 -10.73 -7.61
CA GLY A 179 -21.21 -11.25 -8.15
C GLY A 179 -20.16 -10.19 -8.50
N VAL A 180 -20.48 -8.90 -8.39
CA VAL A 180 -19.51 -7.81 -8.54
C VAL A 180 -18.81 -7.55 -7.21
N THR A 181 -17.47 -7.55 -7.23
CA THR A 181 -16.62 -7.48 -6.06
C THR A 181 -15.71 -6.25 -6.08
N ALA A 182 -14.93 -6.06 -5.01
CA ALA A 182 -13.90 -5.02 -4.95
C ALA A 182 -12.88 -5.12 -6.09
N LYS A 183 -12.57 -6.34 -6.56
CA LYS A 183 -11.67 -6.54 -7.69
C LYS A 183 -12.24 -5.95 -8.98
N ASP A 184 -13.52 -6.18 -9.24
CA ASP A 184 -14.19 -5.65 -10.42
C ASP A 184 -14.25 -4.12 -10.39
N VAL A 185 -14.50 -3.54 -9.22
CA VAL A 185 -14.50 -2.07 -9.06
C VAL A 185 -13.14 -1.46 -9.38
N ILE A 186 -12.04 -2.02 -8.84
CA ILE A 186 -10.72 -1.45 -9.12
C ILE A 186 -10.28 -1.69 -10.57
N LEU A 187 -10.62 -2.84 -11.17
CA LEU A 187 -10.38 -3.07 -12.60
C LEU A 187 -11.19 -2.10 -13.48
N ALA A 188 -12.45 -1.83 -13.15
CA ALA A 188 -13.26 -0.86 -13.88
C ALA A 188 -12.69 0.57 -13.77
N ILE A 189 -12.15 0.93 -12.60
CA ILE A 189 -11.44 2.19 -12.40
C ILE A 189 -10.20 2.24 -13.30
N ILE A 190 -9.34 1.21 -13.26
CA ILE A 190 -8.10 1.15 -14.05
C ILE A 190 -8.42 1.17 -15.55
N GLY A 191 -9.41 0.39 -16.02
CA GLY A 191 -9.85 0.41 -17.42
C GLY A 191 -10.38 1.78 -17.87
N LYS A 192 -10.97 2.57 -16.95
CA LYS A 192 -11.47 3.92 -17.24
C LYS A 192 -10.36 4.97 -17.31
N ILE A 193 -9.36 4.90 -16.44
CA ILE A 193 -8.33 5.94 -16.32
C ILE A 193 -6.99 5.55 -16.95
N GLY A 194 -6.82 4.29 -17.31
CA GLY A 194 -5.59 3.70 -17.82
C GLY A 194 -4.49 3.54 -16.76
N THR A 195 -3.42 2.87 -17.14
CA THR A 195 -2.24 2.62 -16.29
C THR A 195 -1.46 3.88 -15.92
N ALA A 196 -1.67 4.99 -16.64
CA ALA A 196 -1.05 6.28 -16.34
C ALA A 196 -2.00 7.27 -15.65
N GLY A 197 -3.26 6.92 -15.42
CA GLY A 197 -4.32 7.85 -14.99
C GLY A 197 -4.08 8.48 -13.61
N GLY A 198 -3.39 7.78 -12.72
CA GLY A 198 -3.02 8.24 -11.38
C GLY A 198 -1.61 8.85 -11.28
N THR A 199 -0.86 8.94 -12.38
CA THR A 199 0.55 9.37 -12.34
C THR A 199 0.72 10.71 -11.62
N GLY A 200 1.60 10.74 -10.61
CA GLY A 200 1.88 11.94 -9.80
C GLY A 200 0.81 12.27 -8.74
N HIS A 201 -0.17 11.39 -8.55
CA HIS A 201 -1.24 11.57 -7.57
C HIS A 201 -1.21 10.49 -6.47
N VAL A 202 -1.80 10.84 -5.33
CA VAL A 202 -2.35 9.87 -4.38
C VAL A 202 -3.86 9.84 -4.59
N ILE A 203 -4.41 8.63 -4.73
CA ILE A 203 -5.84 8.43 -4.97
C ILE A 203 -6.54 8.19 -3.62
N GLU A 204 -7.52 9.04 -3.29
CA GLU A 204 -8.50 8.76 -2.25
C GLU A 204 -9.72 8.07 -2.88
N PHE A 205 -9.95 6.81 -2.52
CA PHE A 205 -11.13 6.05 -2.94
C PHE A 205 -12.28 6.32 -1.96
N ALA A 206 -13.41 6.77 -2.50
CA ALA A 206 -14.56 7.23 -1.74
C ALA A 206 -15.88 6.70 -2.32
N GLY A 207 -17.00 7.02 -1.66
CA GLY A 207 -18.35 6.64 -2.09
C GLY A 207 -18.94 5.47 -1.30
N SER A 208 -20.23 5.22 -1.49
CA SER A 208 -21.01 4.22 -0.75
C SER A 208 -20.48 2.81 -0.95
N VAL A 209 -20.00 2.48 -2.16
CA VAL A 209 -19.45 1.16 -2.47
C VAL A 209 -18.16 0.93 -1.69
N ILE A 210 -17.22 1.88 -1.74
CA ILE A 210 -15.93 1.77 -1.04
C ILE A 210 -16.11 1.64 0.47
N ARG A 211 -17.03 2.44 1.05
CA ARG A 211 -17.39 2.32 2.48
C ARG A 211 -18.05 0.97 2.80
N GLY A 212 -18.83 0.43 1.87
CA GLY A 212 -19.53 -0.85 2.03
C GLY A 212 -18.64 -2.09 1.99
N PHE A 213 -17.39 -1.98 1.52
CA PHE A 213 -16.47 -3.12 1.49
C PHE A 213 -15.93 -3.50 2.87
N SER A 214 -15.63 -4.80 3.04
CA SER A 214 -14.78 -5.30 4.13
C SER A 214 -13.37 -4.72 4.03
N MET A 215 -12.55 -4.90 5.07
CA MET A 215 -11.16 -4.46 5.01
C MET A 215 -10.37 -5.15 3.90
N GLU A 216 -10.60 -6.42 3.63
CA GLU A 216 -9.96 -7.17 2.55
C GLU A 216 -10.36 -6.63 1.17
N GLY A 217 -11.63 -6.25 1.00
CA GLY A 217 -12.09 -5.56 -0.22
C GLY A 217 -11.42 -4.21 -0.39
N ARG A 218 -11.30 -3.42 0.67
CA ARG A 218 -10.57 -2.14 0.66
C ARG A 218 -9.08 -2.33 0.35
N MET A 219 -8.46 -3.37 0.91
CA MET A 219 -7.08 -3.76 0.61
C MET A 219 -6.92 -4.11 -0.86
N THR A 220 -7.88 -4.82 -1.47
CA THR A 220 -7.86 -5.12 -2.92
C THR A 220 -7.88 -3.84 -3.76
N VAL A 221 -8.71 -2.86 -3.39
CA VAL A 221 -8.77 -1.57 -4.11
C VAL A 221 -7.46 -0.79 -3.98
N CYS A 222 -6.94 -0.62 -2.75
CA CYS A 222 -5.71 0.14 -2.53
C CYS A 222 -4.46 -0.57 -3.06
N ASN A 223 -4.42 -1.90 -3.02
CA ASN A 223 -3.35 -2.73 -3.59
C ASN A 223 -3.13 -2.38 -5.06
N MET A 224 -4.23 -2.32 -5.83
CA MET A 224 -4.16 -2.08 -7.27
C MET A 224 -4.10 -0.60 -7.68
N ALA A 225 -3.88 0.31 -6.74
CA ALA A 225 -3.69 1.72 -7.07
C ALA A 225 -2.40 1.95 -7.88
N ILE A 226 -1.41 1.07 -7.73
CA ILE A 226 -0.14 1.16 -8.46
C ILE A 226 -0.31 0.79 -9.94
N GLU A 227 -1.22 -0.14 -10.27
CA GLU A 227 -1.58 -0.46 -11.65
C GLU A 227 -2.30 0.69 -12.37
N ALA A 228 -2.91 1.62 -11.63
CA ALA A 228 -3.41 2.89 -12.17
C ALA A 228 -2.31 3.97 -12.30
N GLY A 229 -1.07 3.66 -11.94
CA GLY A 229 0.07 4.57 -11.96
C GLY A 229 0.12 5.55 -10.78
N ALA A 230 -0.75 5.38 -9.77
CA ALA A 230 -0.75 6.25 -8.61
C ALA A 230 0.43 5.97 -7.67
N ARG A 231 0.86 7.00 -6.94
CA ARG A 231 1.90 6.84 -5.91
C ARG A 231 1.41 6.00 -4.73
N ALA A 232 0.15 6.17 -4.36
CA ALA A 232 -0.54 5.42 -3.31
C ALA A 232 -2.06 5.50 -3.52
N GLY A 233 -2.78 4.54 -2.95
CA GLY A 233 -4.22 4.56 -2.79
C GLY A 233 -4.60 4.65 -1.31
N MET A 234 -5.63 5.41 -0.97
CA MET A 234 -6.05 5.63 0.42
C MET A 234 -7.57 5.55 0.56
N ILE A 235 -8.03 4.97 1.67
CA ILE A 235 -9.43 4.95 2.08
C ILE A 235 -9.54 5.53 3.48
N ALA A 236 -10.49 6.45 3.68
CA ALA A 236 -10.71 7.04 5.00
C ALA A 236 -11.08 5.95 6.04
N PRO A 237 -10.44 5.93 7.21
CA PRO A 237 -10.70 4.90 8.20
C PRO A 237 -12.06 5.16 8.85
N ASP A 238 -12.82 4.09 9.05
CA ASP A 238 -14.14 4.13 9.69
C ASP A 238 -14.32 2.96 10.66
N GLN A 239 -15.56 2.70 11.10
CA GLN A 239 -15.83 1.65 12.07
C GLN A 239 -15.35 0.26 11.60
N THR A 240 -15.48 -0.07 10.31
CA THR A 240 -14.97 -1.32 9.74
C THR A 240 -13.46 -1.45 9.94
N THR A 241 -12.73 -0.35 9.78
CA THR A 241 -11.28 -0.30 10.04
C THR A 241 -10.96 -0.50 11.52
N TYR A 242 -11.72 0.15 12.41
CA TYR A 242 -11.48 0.06 13.85
C TYR A 242 -11.77 -1.34 14.38
N ASP A 243 -12.87 -1.95 13.92
CA ASP A 243 -13.28 -3.30 14.33
C ASP A 243 -12.26 -4.34 13.85
N TYR A 244 -11.76 -4.21 12.61
CA TYR A 244 -10.73 -5.11 12.10
C TYR A 244 -9.44 -5.05 12.93
N LEU A 245 -9.05 -3.86 13.38
CA LEU A 245 -7.83 -3.65 14.16
C LEU A 245 -8.00 -3.97 15.65
N ALA A 246 -9.24 -4.03 16.15
CA ALA A 246 -9.50 -4.33 17.55
C ALA A 246 -8.81 -5.65 17.93
N ASN A 247 -8.07 -5.63 19.04
CA ASN A 247 -7.38 -6.80 19.60
C ASN A 247 -6.25 -7.42 18.76
N ARG A 248 -5.84 -6.85 17.62
CA ARG A 248 -4.65 -7.33 16.88
C ARG A 248 -3.37 -7.30 17.73
N PRO A 249 -2.40 -8.20 17.52
CA PRO A 249 -1.25 -8.35 18.41
C PRO A 249 -0.49 -7.05 18.72
N MET A 250 -0.28 -6.20 17.71
CA MET A 250 0.52 -4.98 17.79
C MET A 250 -0.32 -3.69 17.87
N THR A 251 -1.65 -3.80 18.04
CA THR A 251 -2.48 -2.60 18.23
C THR A 251 -2.37 -2.02 19.64
N PRO A 252 -2.57 -0.70 19.80
CA PRO A 252 -2.71 -0.08 21.12
C PRO A 252 -3.78 -0.79 21.96
N LYS A 253 -3.59 -0.81 23.28
CA LYS A 253 -4.50 -1.44 24.24
C LYS A 253 -4.98 -0.43 25.28
N GLY A 254 -6.14 -0.72 25.89
CA GLY A 254 -6.71 0.11 26.96
C GLY A 254 -6.88 1.57 26.54
N GLU A 255 -6.52 2.52 27.41
CA GLU A 255 -6.66 3.95 27.12
C GLU A 255 -5.92 4.41 25.85
N ASN A 256 -4.82 3.74 25.47
CA ASN A 256 -4.12 4.07 24.23
C ASN A 256 -4.91 3.65 22.99
N TRP A 257 -5.75 2.61 23.07
CA TRP A 257 -6.70 2.26 22.02
C TRP A 257 -7.75 3.36 21.85
N ASP A 258 -8.35 3.80 22.96
CA ASP A 258 -9.38 4.84 22.93
C ASP A 258 -8.85 6.15 22.34
N ARG A 259 -7.62 6.53 22.73
CA ARG A 259 -6.92 7.69 22.16
C ARG A 259 -6.62 7.52 20.68
N ALA A 260 -6.20 6.33 20.26
CA ALA A 260 -5.94 6.03 18.85
C ALA A 260 -7.22 6.15 18.02
N VAL A 261 -8.31 5.52 18.44
CA VAL A 261 -9.62 5.60 17.76
C VAL A 261 -10.14 7.05 17.73
N ALA A 262 -10.00 7.80 18.82
CA ALA A 262 -10.37 9.21 18.86
C ALA A 262 -9.58 10.04 17.82
N TYR A 263 -8.28 9.80 17.69
CA TYR A 263 -7.46 10.42 16.65
C TYR A 263 -7.88 9.97 15.26
N TRP A 264 -8.08 8.67 15.03
CA TRP A 264 -8.44 8.13 13.73
C TRP A 264 -9.76 8.68 13.19
N LYS A 265 -10.72 8.99 14.06
CA LYS A 265 -11.98 9.66 13.70
C LYS A 265 -11.80 11.08 13.15
N THR A 266 -10.62 11.68 13.33
CA THR A 266 -10.28 13.02 12.79
C THR A 266 -9.64 12.97 11.40
N LEU A 267 -9.21 11.77 10.96
CA LEU A 267 -8.46 11.57 9.71
C LEU A 267 -9.29 11.72 8.43
N PRO A 268 -10.56 11.29 8.35
CA PRO A 268 -11.35 11.45 7.13
C PRO A 268 -11.30 12.87 6.59
N SER A 269 -11.24 13.03 5.27
CA SER A 269 -11.17 14.33 4.59
C SER A 269 -12.22 15.31 5.11
N ASP A 270 -11.80 16.56 5.32
CA ASP A 270 -12.71 17.61 5.79
C ASP A 270 -13.82 17.85 4.75
N ALA A 271 -14.99 18.27 5.22
CA ALA A 271 -16.04 18.73 4.33
C ALA A 271 -15.52 19.88 3.45
N ASN A 272 -15.72 19.76 2.14
CA ASN A 272 -15.23 20.71 1.12
C ASN A 272 -13.70 20.76 0.95
N ALA A 273 -12.96 19.72 1.37
CA ALA A 273 -11.59 19.52 0.92
C ALA A 273 -11.53 19.47 -0.62
N ARG A 274 -10.49 20.06 -1.19
CA ARG A 274 -10.31 20.17 -2.65
C ARG A 274 -9.33 19.10 -3.13
N TYR A 275 -9.66 18.49 -4.26
CA TYR A 275 -8.81 17.54 -4.97
C TYR A 275 -8.38 18.18 -6.29
N ASP A 276 -7.18 17.84 -6.76
CA ASP A 276 -6.68 18.27 -8.06
C ASP A 276 -7.45 17.61 -9.21
N VAL A 277 -7.86 16.35 -9.01
CA VAL A 277 -8.64 15.56 -9.96
C VAL A 277 -9.76 14.82 -9.24
N GLU A 278 -10.96 14.82 -9.83
CA GLU A 278 -12.11 14.10 -9.29
C GLU A 278 -12.78 13.28 -10.39
N ILE A 279 -13.04 12.01 -10.10
CA ILE A 279 -13.72 11.09 -11.00
C ILE A 279 -14.84 10.38 -10.24
N THR A 280 -15.99 10.23 -10.89
CA THR A 280 -17.13 9.49 -10.36
C THR A 280 -17.46 8.30 -11.26
N LEU A 281 -17.80 7.18 -10.65
CA LEU A 281 -18.37 6.00 -11.28
C LEU A 281 -19.65 5.61 -10.55
N ALA A 282 -20.68 5.23 -11.31
CA ALA A 282 -21.87 4.61 -10.74
C ALA A 282 -21.60 3.11 -10.56
N ALA A 283 -21.99 2.56 -9.41
CA ALA A 283 -21.84 1.15 -9.09
C ALA A 283 -22.58 0.26 -10.10
N GLU A 284 -23.70 0.76 -10.60
CA GLU A 284 -24.60 0.08 -11.54
C GLU A 284 -23.97 -0.10 -12.93
N ASP A 285 -22.95 0.70 -13.27
CA ASP A 285 -22.20 0.59 -14.52
C ASP A 285 -21.06 -0.46 -14.43
N ILE A 286 -20.81 -1.00 -13.23
CA ILE A 286 -19.73 -1.97 -12.99
C ILE A 286 -20.29 -3.38 -13.06
N ALA A 287 -19.80 -4.16 -14.02
CA ALA A 287 -20.08 -5.58 -14.16
C ALA A 287 -18.86 -6.41 -13.74
N PRO A 288 -18.99 -7.74 -13.56
CA PRO A 288 -17.83 -8.60 -13.37
C PRO A 288 -16.83 -8.36 -14.50
N THR A 289 -15.57 -8.13 -14.14
CA THR A 289 -14.55 -7.58 -15.03
C THR A 289 -13.34 -8.51 -15.09
N VAL A 290 -12.79 -8.68 -16.28
CA VAL A 290 -11.62 -9.51 -16.57
C VAL A 290 -10.59 -8.71 -17.32
N THR A 291 -9.32 -8.88 -16.96
CA THR A 291 -8.19 -8.43 -17.77
C THR A 291 -7.88 -9.47 -18.84
N TRP A 292 -7.79 -9.06 -20.11
CA TRP A 292 -7.64 -9.99 -21.25
C TRP A 292 -6.30 -9.85 -21.99
N GLY A 293 -5.55 -8.77 -21.76
CA GLY A 293 -4.27 -8.50 -22.41
C GLY A 293 -3.06 -8.67 -21.50
N THR A 294 -1.95 -8.04 -21.87
CA THR A 294 -0.70 -8.02 -21.09
C THR A 294 -0.59 -6.80 -20.17
N SER A 295 -1.56 -5.88 -20.22
CA SER A 295 -1.64 -4.71 -19.35
C SER A 295 -2.84 -4.77 -18.41
N PRO A 296 -2.73 -4.30 -17.15
CA PRO A 296 -3.87 -4.19 -16.24
C PRO A 296 -5.01 -3.29 -16.73
N GLU A 297 -4.73 -2.34 -17.65
CA GLU A 297 -5.77 -1.50 -18.27
C GLU A 297 -6.58 -2.20 -19.36
N ASP A 298 -6.12 -3.37 -19.83
CA ASP A 298 -6.84 -4.21 -20.79
C ASP A 298 -7.97 -4.96 -20.07
N ALA A 299 -8.88 -4.20 -19.45
CA ALA A 299 -9.95 -4.68 -18.59
C ALA A 299 -11.32 -4.39 -19.22
N LEU A 300 -12.17 -5.42 -19.29
CA LEU A 300 -13.53 -5.31 -19.83
C LEU A 300 -14.51 -6.12 -18.99
N ALA A 301 -15.77 -5.70 -18.98
CA ALA A 301 -16.86 -6.51 -18.46
C ALA A 301 -16.88 -7.88 -19.15
N ILE A 302 -17.28 -8.94 -18.44
CA ILE A 302 -17.42 -10.29 -18.99
C ILE A 302 -18.44 -10.37 -20.15
N THR A 303 -19.31 -9.37 -20.28
CA THR A 303 -20.27 -9.22 -21.37
C THR A 303 -19.73 -8.41 -22.55
N GLY A 304 -18.51 -7.90 -22.46
CA GLY A 304 -17.85 -7.10 -23.48
C GLY A 304 -17.25 -7.94 -24.61
N SER A 305 -16.69 -7.25 -25.60
CA SER A 305 -15.96 -7.86 -26.71
C SER A 305 -14.51 -7.43 -26.66
N VAL A 306 -13.58 -8.40 -26.69
CA VAL A 306 -12.15 -8.13 -26.78
C VAL A 306 -11.85 -7.40 -28.10
N PRO A 307 -11.15 -6.26 -28.09
CA PRO A 307 -10.72 -5.55 -29.29
C PRO A 307 -9.88 -6.44 -30.21
N LEU A 308 -10.06 -6.30 -31.52
CA LEU A 308 -9.19 -6.98 -32.48
C LEU A 308 -7.84 -6.24 -32.54
N PRO A 309 -6.69 -6.95 -32.55
CA PRO A 309 -5.37 -6.33 -32.68
C PRO A 309 -5.29 -5.32 -33.84
N ASP A 310 -5.86 -5.65 -34.99
CA ASP A 310 -5.84 -4.77 -36.19
C ASP A 310 -6.58 -3.43 -36.00
N GLN A 311 -7.38 -3.29 -34.94
CA GLN A 311 -8.08 -2.07 -34.57
C GLN A 311 -7.31 -1.20 -33.56
N GLU A 312 -6.22 -1.72 -32.98
CA GLU A 312 -5.36 -0.97 -32.06
C GLU A 312 -4.47 0.01 -32.81
N LYS A 313 -4.54 1.28 -32.44
CA LYS A 313 -3.83 2.38 -33.11
C LYS A 313 -2.39 2.48 -32.62
N ASP A 314 -2.14 2.13 -31.37
CA ASP A 314 -0.80 2.12 -30.79
C ASP A 314 -0.06 0.82 -31.19
N ALA A 315 1.02 0.98 -31.96
CA ALA A 315 1.82 -0.17 -32.42
C ALA A 315 2.42 -0.96 -31.25
N SER A 316 2.64 -0.35 -30.09
CA SER A 316 3.16 -1.03 -28.90
C SER A 316 2.12 -1.87 -28.17
N LYS A 317 0.83 -1.58 -28.35
CA LYS A 317 -0.31 -2.30 -27.74
C LYS A 317 -0.97 -3.32 -28.67
N ARG A 318 -0.50 -3.39 -29.93
CA ARG A 318 -1.08 -4.24 -30.98
C ARG A 318 -0.70 -5.73 -30.87
N ALA A 319 0.29 -6.08 -30.05
CA ALA A 319 0.91 -7.41 -30.04
C ALA A 319 0.10 -8.48 -29.30
#